data_AF-A0A1Q4Y6T0-F1
#
_entry.id   AF-A0A1Q4Y6T0-F1
#
_cell.length_a   1.000
_cell.length_b   1.000
_cell.length_c   1.000
_cell.angle_alpha   90.00
_cell.angle_beta   90.00
_cell.angle_gamma   90.00
#
_symmetry.space_group_name_H-M   'P 1'
#
loop_
_entity.id
_entity.type
_entity.pdbx_description
1 polymer ?
#
loop_
_entity_poly.entity_id
_entity_poly.type
_entity_poly.pdbx_seq_one_letter_code
_entity_poly.pdbx_strand_id
1 'polypeptide(L)'
;MTQLGLTDPGEGKRVGGAETCGWKVSGNGGLLAALNPEKGFADLDYRGEDVSPTKAGKYDAQLVKAHNGAENICHVVIDVSESSSVQIIANLTASSTDTAAACTRATRAAELIAPKLP
;
A
#
# COMPACT_ATOMS: atom_id res chain seq x y z
N MET A 1 -20.86 -7.29 0.85
CA MET A 1 -19.66 -7.12 0.00
C MET A 1 -18.62 -6.38 0.81
N THR A 2 -17.40 -6.90 0.90
CA THR A 2 -16.27 -6.19 1.54
C THR A 2 -16.00 -4.90 0.75
N GLN A 3 -15.72 -3.80 1.45
CA GLN A 3 -15.58 -2.44 0.88
C GLN A 3 -14.51 -2.33 -0.24
N LEU A 4 -13.65 -3.34 -0.36
CA LEU A 4 -12.54 -3.44 -1.31
C LEU A 4 -12.68 -4.59 -2.33
N GLY A 5 -13.79 -5.35 -2.32
CA GLY A 5 -13.97 -6.50 -3.24
C GLY A 5 -12.99 -7.65 -3.03
N LEU A 6 -12.42 -7.77 -1.82
CA LEU A 6 -11.49 -8.83 -1.45
C LEU A 6 -12.27 -10.14 -1.25
N THR A 7 -11.84 -11.20 -1.93
CA THR A 7 -12.56 -12.49 -1.95
C THR A 7 -12.07 -13.48 -0.91
N ASP A 8 -10.88 -13.27 -0.34
CA ASP A 8 -10.22 -14.22 0.55
C ASP A 8 -9.67 -13.50 1.80
N PRO A 9 -9.60 -14.17 2.97
CA PRO A 9 -8.84 -13.64 4.11
C PRO A 9 -7.38 -13.47 3.70
N GLY A 10 -6.75 -12.37 4.12
CA GLY A 10 -5.40 -12.05 3.69
C GLY A 10 -4.40 -13.08 4.22
N GLU A 11 -3.47 -13.49 3.38
CA GLU A 11 -2.45 -14.47 3.76
C GLU A 11 -1.24 -13.76 4.38
N GLY A 12 -0.90 -14.15 5.61
CA GLY A 12 0.31 -13.69 6.29
C GLY A 12 1.57 -14.29 5.63
N LYS A 13 2.54 -13.45 5.26
CA LYS A 13 3.84 -13.87 4.68
C LYS A 13 4.96 -12.90 5.10
N ARG A 14 6.21 -13.36 5.06
CA ARG A 14 7.38 -12.47 5.18
C ARG A 14 7.93 -12.13 3.80
N VAL A 15 8.02 -10.84 3.47
CA VAL A 15 8.59 -10.34 2.20
C VAL A 15 9.54 -9.19 2.51
N GLY A 16 10.77 -9.24 2.00
CA GLY A 16 11.76 -8.17 2.20
C GLY A 16 12.09 -7.89 3.68
N GLY A 17 11.87 -8.87 4.57
CA GLY A 17 12.06 -8.73 6.02
C GLY A 17 10.81 -8.25 6.78
N ALA A 18 9.80 -7.72 6.08
CA ALA A 18 8.56 -7.23 6.66
C ALA A 18 7.53 -8.34 6.87
N GLU A 19 6.71 -8.22 7.92
CA GLU A 19 5.49 -9.01 8.09
C GLU A 19 4.41 -8.45 7.18
N THR A 20 3.87 -9.28 6.30
CA THR A 20 2.92 -8.85 5.27
C THR A 20 1.62 -9.62 5.34
N CYS A 21 0.54 -8.98 4.90
CA CYS A 21 -0.75 -9.61 4.67
C CYS A 21 -1.19 -9.25 3.25
N GLY A 22 -1.49 -10.26 2.43
CA GLY A 22 -1.82 -10.09 1.03
C GLY A 22 -3.21 -10.61 0.68
N TRP A 23 -3.93 -9.87 -0.16
CA TRP A 23 -5.24 -10.22 -0.66
C TRP A 23 -5.26 -10.19 -2.18
N LYS A 24 -6.04 -11.08 -2.78
CA LYS A 24 -6.34 -11.07 -4.21
C LYS A 24 -7.71 -10.46 -4.44
N VAL A 25 -7.83 -9.74 -5.55
CA VAL A 25 -9.12 -9.36 -6.12
C VAL A 25 -9.30 -10.22 -7.36
N SER A 26 -10.27 -11.13 -7.34
CA SER A 26 -10.48 -12.09 -8.42
C SER A 26 -10.57 -11.37 -9.77
N GLY A 27 -9.66 -11.73 -10.69
CA GLY A 27 -9.55 -11.13 -12.02
C GLY A 27 -9.04 -9.69 -12.09
N ASN A 28 -8.67 -9.05 -10.98
CA ASN A 28 -8.35 -7.61 -10.95
C ASN A 28 -7.19 -7.22 -10.01
N GLY A 29 -6.12 -8.03 -10.02
CA GLY A 29 -4.90 -7.76 -9.26
C GLY A 29 -5.01 -8.08 -7.77
N GLY A 30 -4.48 -7.22 -6.91
CA GLY A 30 -4.39 -7.49 -5.48
C GLY A 30 -4.12 -6.27 -4.61
N LEU A 31 -3.83 -6.58 -3.35
CA LEU A 31 -3.49 -5.65 -2.29
C LEU A 31 -2.50 -6.36 -1.34
N LEU A 32 -1.47 -5.66 -0.91
CA LEU A 32 -0.53 -6.11 0.11
C LEU A 32 -0.41 -5.01 1.17
N ALA A 33 -0.43 -5.38 2.44
CA ALA A 33 -0.01 -4.52 3.53
C ALA A 33 1.25 -5.11 4.16
N ALA A 34 2.30 -4.31 4.32
CA ALA A 34 3.56 -4.70 4.93
C ALA A 34 3.83 -3.81 6.15
N LEU A 35 4.12 -4.45 7.28
CA LEU A 35 4.50 -3.79 8.52
C LEU A 35 6.02 -3.65 8.56
N ASN A 36 6.49 -2.41 8.65
CA ASN A 36 7.90 -2.08 8.72
C ASN A 36 8.21 -1.46 10.09
N PRO A 37 8.45 -2.28 11.14
CA PRO A 37 8.65 -1.77 12.50
C PRO A 37 9.97 -1.01 12.69
N GLU A 38 10.92 -1.16 11.76
CA GLU A 38 12.28 -0.62 11.84
C GLU A 38 12.67 0.20 10.59
N LYS A 39 11.69 0.57 9.75
CA LYS A 39 11.91 1.39 8.56
C LYS A 39 10.81 2.43 8.41
N GLY A 40 11.18 3.71 8.48
CA GLY A 40 10.34 4.82 8.07
C GLY A 40 10.29 4.97 6.56
N PHE A 41 9.51 5.93 6.05
CA PHE A 41 9.43 6.19 4.60
C PHE A 41 10.81 6.45 3.95
N ALA A 42 11.68 7.18 4.65
CA ALA A 42 13.01 7.54 4.15
C ALA A 42 13.97 6.34 3.98
N ASP A 43 13.71 5.23 4.68
CA ASP A 43 14.48 3.99 4.59
C ASP A 43 14.01 3.08 3.44
N LEU A 44 12.89 3.43 2.81
CA LEU A 44 12.33 2.71 1.66
C LEU A 44 12.86 3.29 0.35
N ASP A 45 12.95 2.43 -0.68
CA ASP A 45 13.55 2.80 -1.96
C ASP A 45 12.53 3.51 -2.89
N TYR A 46 12.27 4.78 -2.58
CA TYR A 46 11.38 5.65 -3.37
C TYR A 46 12.07 6.90 -3.92
N ARG A 47 13.41 6.92 -3.91
CA ARG A 47 14.16 8.08 -4.41
C ARG A 47 13.99 8.19 -5.92
N GLY A 48 13.49 9.35 -6.37
CA GLY A 48 13.23 9.62 -7.80
C GLY A 48 11.87 9.15 -8.30
N GLU A 49 11.01 8.64 -7.41
CA GLU A 49 9.64 8.24 -7.75
C GLU A 49 8.66 9.43 -7.72
N ASP A 50 7.48 9.25 -8.33
CA ASP A 50 6.35 10.19 -8.20
C ASP A 50 5.69 10.02 -6.83
N VAL A 51 6.18 10.81 -5.87
CA VAL A 51 5.73 10.82 -4.48
C VAL A 51 4.99 12.12 -4.17
N SER A 52 3.83 11.99 -3.52
CA SER A 52 3.07 13.13 -3.01
C SER A 52 2.60 12.89 -1.57
N PRO A 53 2.61 13.92 -0.70
CA PRO A 53 2.08 13.80 0.65
C PRO A 53 0.56 13.60 0.63
N THR A 54 0.07 12.80 1.57
CA THR A 54 -1.35 12.50 1.81
C THR A 54 -1.57 12.21 3.30
N LYS A 55 -2.75 11.70 3.66
CA LYS A 55 -3.06 11.24 5.02
C LYS A 55 -3.80 9.92 5.01
N ALA A 56 -3.66 9.17 6.10
CA ALA A 56 -4.47 8.00 6.40
C ALA A 56 -4.98 8.12 7.85
N GLY A 57 -6.25 8.51 8.01
CA GLY A 57 -6.78 8.83 9.34
C GLY A 57 -6.01 9.98 10.00
N LYS A 58 -5.43 9.72 11.19
CA LYS A 58 -4.61 10.70 11.93
C LYS A 58 -3.16 10.80 11.45
N TYR A 59 -2.68 9.84 10.67
CA TYR A 59 -1.28 9.72 10.28
C TYR A 59 -0.99 10.50 9.00
N ASP A 60 0.20 11.07 8.94
CA ASP A 60 0.80 11.49 7.68
C ASP A 60 1.16 10.25 6.84
N ALA A 61 1.09 10.42 5.53
CA ALA A 61 1.33 9.34 4.60
C ALA A 61 1.83 9.87 3.25
N GLN A 62 2.34 8.97 2.43
CA GLN A 62 2.98 9.25 1.16
C GLN A 62 2.31 8.37 0.12
N LEU A 63 1.79 9.00 -0.93
CA LEU A 63 1.26 8.32 -2.09
C LEU A 63 2.38 8.21 -3.12
N VAL A 64 2.74 6.98 -3.48
CA VAL A 64 3.74 6.69 -4.52
C VAL A 64 3.02 6.12 -5.74
N LYS A 65 3.03 6.87 -6.83
CA LYS A 65 2.35 6.50 -8.06
C LYS A 65 3.30 5.73 -8.98
N ALA A 66 2.76 4.71 -9.64
CA ALA A 66 3.44 3.97 -10.70
C ALA A 66 4.89 3.60 -10.36
N HIS A 67 5.10 3.04 -9.15
CA HIS A 67 6.45 2.68 -8.66
C HIS A 67 7.21 1.84 -9.70
N ASN A 68 8.48 2.19 -9.96
CA ASN A 68 9.31 1.62 -11.03
C ASN A 68 8.70 1.73 -12.44
N GLY A 69 7.86 2.73 -12.69
CA GLY A 69 7.15 2.93 -13.96
C GLY A 69 5.95 2.02 -14.19
N ALA A 70 5.50 1.25 -13.20
CA ALA A 70 4.39 0.32 -13.34
C ALA A 70 3.02 1.00 -13.12
N GLU A 71 2.38 1.44 -14.20
CA GLU A 71 1.09 2.16 -14.18
C GLU A 71 -0.09 1.36 -13.58
N ASN A 72 0.04 0.05 -13.40
CA ASN A 72 -0.95 -0.76 -12.71
C ASN A 72 -0.79 -0.79 -11.19
N ILE A 73 0.20 -0.07 -10.62
CA ILE A 73 0.57 -0.13 -9.20
C ILE A 73 0.50 1.25 -8.56
N CYS A 74 0.09 1.28 -7.30
CA CYS A 74 0.24 2.46 -6.46
C CYS A 74 0.47 2.05 -5.00
N HIS A 75 1.33 2.78 -4.31
CA HIS A 75 1.60 2.56 -2.90
C HIS A 75 1.07 3.70 -2.05
N VAL A 76 0.64 3.37 -0.84
CA VAL A 76 0.47 4.34 0.26
C VAL A 76 1.37 3.88 1.39
N VAL A 77 2.26 4.75 1.86
CA VAL A 77 3.09 4.50 3.03
C VAL A 77 2.57 5.36 4.16
N ILE A 78 2.15 4.74 5.25
CA ILE A 78 1.68 5.44 6.45
C ILE A 78 2.87 5.59 7.39
N ASP A 79 3.19 6.82 7.79
CA ASP A 79 4.20 7.09 8.80
C ASP A 79 3.61 6.82 10.19
N VAL A 80 4.13 5.79 10.87
CA VAL A 80 3.72 5.46 12.26
C VAL A 80 4.65 6.18 13.25
N SER A 81 5.94 6.22 12.92
CA SER A 81 6.96 7.05 13.55
C SER A 81 8.01 7.43 12.50
N GLU A 82 9.02 8.20 12.87
CA GLU A 82 10.17 8.49 11.99
C GLU A 82 10.91 7.22 11.52
N SER A 83 10.85 6.14 12.31
CA SER A 83 11.57 4.88 12.07
C SER A 83 10.65 3.67 11.85
N SER A 84 9.34 3.88 11.67
CA SER A 84 8.40 2.79 11.42
C SER A 84 7.26 3.21 10.50
N SER A 85 6.84 2.30 9.63
CA SER A 85 5.82 2.57 8.63
C SER A 85 4.94 1.36 8.36
N VAL A 86 3.79 1.62 7.74
CA VAL A 86 3.00 0.59 7.08
C VAL A 86 2.95 0.89 5.60
N GLN A 87 3.44 -0.03 4.79
CA GLN A 87 3.41 0.08 3.33
C GLN A 87 2.23 -0.70 2.78
N ILE A 88 1.34 0.00 2.09
CA ILE A 88 0.20 -0.57 1.38
C ILE A 88 0.53 -0.54 -0.12
N ILE A 89 0.53 -1.69 -0.77
CA ILE A 89 0.76 -1.83 -2.21
C ILE A 89 -0.53 -2.33 -2.84
N ALA A 90 -1.13 -1.54 -3.71
CA ALA A 90 -2.27 -1.97 -4.52
C ALA A 90 -1.84 -2.13 -5.98
N ASN A 91 -2.30 -3.19 -6.61
CA ASN A 91 -2.09 -3.39 -8.03
C ASN A 91 -3.37 -3.83 -8.74
N LEU A 92 -3.52 -3.43 -9.99
CA LEU A 92 -4.51 -3.95 -10.94
C LEU A 92 -3.91 -5.11 -11.75
N THR A 93 -4.63 -5.57 -12.77
CA THR A 93 -4.07 -6.53 -13.75
C THR A 93 -2.80 -5.95 -14.38
N ALA A 94 -1.88 -6.83 -14.80
CA ALA A 94 -0.61 -6.41 -15.40
C ALA A 94 -0.76 -5.62 -16.72
N SER A 95 -1.91 -5.74 -17.38
CA SER A 95 -2.24 -5.00 -18.61
C SER A 95 -2.92 -3.66 -18.35
N SER A 96 -3.23 -3.32 -17.11
CA SER A 96 -3.87 -2.06 -16.75
C SER A 96 -2.87 -0.92 -16.79
N THR A 97 -3.29 0.25 -17.25
CA THR A 97 -2.54 1.52 -17.18
C THR A 97 -3.20 2.54 -16.25
N ASP A 98 -4.20 2.10 -15.48
CA ASP A 98 -4.99 2.96 -14.60
C ASP A 98 -4.35 3.11 -13.21
N THR A 99 -3.30 3.94 -13.13
CA THR A 99 -2.63 4.28 -11.87
C THR A 99 -3.60 4.88 -10.86
N ALA A 100 -4.59 5.66 -11.32
CA ALA A 100 -5.54 6.34 -10.44
C ALA A 100 -6.45 5.34 -9.70
N ALA A 101 -6.92 4.30 -10.39
CA ALA A 101 -7.69 3.23 -9.76
C ALA A 101 -6.83 2.38 -8.80
N ALA A 102 -5.56 2.12 -9.12
CA ALA A 102 -4.64 1.49 -8.19
C ALA A 102 -4.45 2.33 -6.91
N CYS A 103 -4.25 3.65 -7.05
CA CYS A 103 -4.12 4.56 -5.92
C CYS A 103 -5.40 4.64 -5.09
N THR A 104 -6.57 4.68 -5.74
CA THR A 104 -7.86 4.65 -5.04
C THR A 104 -7.99 3.41 -4.15
N ARG A 105 -7.55 2.24 -4.64
CA ARG A 105 -7.53 1.00 -3.85
C ARG A 105 -6.55 1.10 -2.68
N ALA A 106 -5.33 1.57 -2.91
CA ALA A 106 -4.32 1.71 -1.86
C ALA A 106 -4.79 2.68 -0.75
N THR A 107 -5.34 3.85 -1.11
CA THR A 107 -5.83 4.84 -0.16
C THR A 107 -6.99 4.30 0.67
N ARG A 108 -7.98 3.64 0.08
CA ARG A 108 -9.09 3.02 0.84
C ARG A 108 -8.60 1.94 1.80
N ALA A 109 -7.61 1.15 1.40
CA ALA A 109 -6.99 0.18 2.28
C ALA A 109 -6.24 0.85 3.44
N ALA A 110 -5.50 1.93 3.17
CA ALA A 110 -4.82 2.71 4.19
C ALA A 110 -5.80 3.30 5.22
N GLU A 111 -6.96 3.81 4.78
CA GLU A 111 -8.03 4.29 5.68
C GLU A 111 -8.60 3.19 6.59
N LEU A 112 -8.66 1.94 6.13
CA LEU A 112 -9.13 0.81 6.93
C LEU A 112 -8.07 0.26 7.89
N ILE A 113 -6.79 0.49 7.58
CA ILE A 113 -5.65 0.06 8.39
C ILE A 113 -5.34 1.09 9.47
N ALA A 114 -5.36 2.38 9.14
CA ALA A 114 -4.94 3.47 10.03
C ALA A 114 -5.56 3.42 11.44
N PRO A 115 -6.87 3.14 11.63
CA PRO A 115 -7.47 3.07 12.98
C PRO A 115 -6.94 1.93 13.87
N LYS A 116 -6.19 0.97 13.30
CA LYS A 116 -5.63 -0.18 14.02
C LYS A 116 -4.17 0.05 14.44
N LEU A 117 -3.59 1.17 14.05
CA LEU A 117 -2.22 1.55 14.38
C LEU A 117 -2.19 2.28 15.74
N PRO A 118 -1.06 2.24 16.47
CA PRO A 118 -0.91 2.88 17.78
C PRO A 118 -1.02 4.42 17.72
#